data_AF-A0A554K0A9-F1
#
_entry.id   AF-A0A554K0A9-F1
#
_cell.length_a   1.000
_cell.length_b   1.000
_cell.length_c   1.000
_cell.angle_alpha   90.00
_cell.angle_beta   90.00
_cell.angle_gamma   90.00
#
_symmetry.space_group_name_H-M   'P 1'
#
loop_
_entity.id
_entity.type
_entity.pdbx_description
1 polymer ?
#
loop_
_entity_poly.entity_id
_entity_poly.type
_entity_poly.pdbx_seq_one_letter_code
_entity_poly.pdbx_strand_id
1 'polypeptide(L)'
;MDFKGLSAENTEIVLEGKKFVATTILSEEFGYDRNHIALLARTGRVEGVRIAGNWLVSRESLEEYKKKAVIQKRLNGIKSTSSPFGANQTAPTLQSGQVPSTALFHTANRPINRTGRVYLKSFFKRGLRYALSVLFIFLLSFSLLAPEKYLDLRASSLQKFSTAKDFISLDFPILLYQNYRYTKDNFLNPLKSQVVLHSASLWSKLADWILDDEVSKTYVTVEEYEVLRLRIKNLEQSRPSGLTQQASPLPLPSVSRRRSEGGSSPFLTVKSRATVHRPPVLP
;
A
#
# COMPACT_ATOMS: atom_id res chain seq x y z
N MET A 1 -2.85 -31.00 0.20
CA MET A 1 -1.86 -30.72 1.26
C MET A 1 -2.39 -29.60 2.15
N ASP A 2 -2.71 -29.89 3.41
CA ASP A 2 -3.26 -28.92 4.38
C ASP A 2 -2.12 -28.38 5.21
N PHE A 3 -1.88 -27.07 5.15
CA PHE A 3 -0.80 -26.40 5.89
C PHE A 3 -1.30 -25.77 7.19
N LYS A 4 -2.32 -26.36 7.83
CA LYS A 4 -2.82 -25.95 9.16
C LYS A 4 -1.93 -26.57 10.23
N GLY A 5 -0.85 -25.88 10.59
CA GLY A 5 0.03 -26.32 11.70
C GLY A 5 1.49 -25.90 11.58
N LEU A 6 1.91 -25.30 10.46
CA LEU A 6 3.25 -24.73 10.35
C LEU A 6 3.29 -23.44 11.18
N SER A 7 3.76 -23.54 12.43
CA SER A 7 4.17 -22.38 13.21
C SER A 7 5.09 -21.53 12.34
N ALA A 8 4.79 -20.23 12.24
CA ALA A 8 5.41 -19.29 11.31
C ALA A 8 6.91 -19.06 11.54
N GLU A 9 7.50 -19.74 12.51
CA GLU A 9 8.83 -19.43 13.03
C GLU A 9 9.97 -20.07 12.23
N ASN A 10 9.77 -21.20 11.53
CA ASN A 10 10.85 -21.87 10.79
C ASN A 10 10.37 -22.62 9.53
N THR A 11 9.68 -21.94 8.61
CA THR A 11 9.22 -22.57 7.36
C THR A 11 10.35 -22.61 6.32
N GLU A 12 11.25 -23.58 6.46
CA GLU A 12 12.04 -24.07 5.32
C GLU A 12 11.18 -25.07 4.53
N ILE A 13 11.12 -24.90 3.21
CA ILE A 13 10.38 -25.79 2.32
C ILE A 13 11.31 -26.19 1.18
N VAL A 14 11.35 -27.47 0.86
CA VAL A 14 12.08 -27.98 -0.31
C VAL A 14 11.09 -28.11 -1.46
N LEU A 15 11.27 -27.32 -2.52
CA LEU A 15 10.50 -27.41 -3.76
C LEU A 15 11.48 -27.69 -4.90
N GLU A 16 11.20 -28.71 -5.71
CA GLU A 16 12.03 -29.05 -6.88
C GLU A 16 13.51 -29.29 -6.53
N GLY A 17 13.78 -29.81 -5.33
CA GLY A 17 15.14 -30.02 -4.82
C GLY A 17 15.86 -28.74 -4.35
N LYS A 18 15.24 -27.57 -4.50
CA LYS A 18 15.76 -26.29 -3.99
C LYS A 18 15.15 -25.96 -2.63
N LYS A 19 15.97 -25.42 -1.73
CA LYS A 19 15.55 -24.97 -0.40
C LYS A 19 15.05 -23.52 -0.45
N PHE A 20 13.79 -23.32 -0.07
CA PHE A 20 13.16 -22.02 0.07
C PHE A 20 12.98 -21.70 1.55
N VAL A 21 13.36 -20.47 1.94
CA VAL A 21 13.33 -20.00 3.32
C VAL A 21 12.42 -18.78 3.42
N ALA A 22 11.71 -18.64 4.54
CA ALA A 22 10.88 -17.48 4.80
C ALA A 22 11.68 -16.17 4.77
N THR A 23 11.09 -15.13 4.20
CA THR A 23 11.70 -13.79 4.10
C THR A 23 12.11 -13.18 5.44
N THR A 24 11.44 -13.53 6.56
CA THR A 24 11.80 -13.07 7.91
C THR A 24 13.20 -13.55 8.30
N ILE A 25 13.48 -14.85 8.14
CA ILE A 25 14.77 -15.45 8.48
C ILE A 25 15.87 -14.88 7.58
N LEU A 26 15.61 -14.78 6.27
CA LEU A 26 16.57 -14.22 5.32
C LEU A 26 16.85 -12.73 5.57
N SER A 27 15.89 -11.98 6.14
CA SER A 27 16.09 -10.56 6.47
C SER A 27 17.14 -10.38 7.56
N GLU A 28 17.09 -11.22 8.59
CA GLU A 28 18.04 -11.25 9.69
C GLU A 28 19.41 -11.75 9.21
N GLU A 29 19.44 -12.81 8.40
CA GLU A 29 20.67 -13.41 7.88
C GLU A 29 21.45 -12.48 6.93
N PHE A 30 20.76 -11.83 5.99
CA PHE A 30 21.40 -11.01 4.95
C PHE A 30 21.48 -9.51 5.29
N GLY A 31 20.74 -9.06 6.31
CA GLY A 31 20.64 -7.65 6.69
C GLY A 31 19.82 -6.80 5.71
N TYR A 32 18.92 -7.43 4.95
CA TYR A 32 17.98 -6.74 4.07
C TYR A 32 16.61 -6.61 4.74
N ASP A 33 15.85 -5.56 4.38
CA ASP A 33 14.47 -5.45 4.84
C ASP A 33 13.59 -6.56 4.25
N ARG A 34 12.64 -7.09 5.04
CA ARG A 34 11.73 -8.16 4.61
C ARG A 34 10.93 -7.78 3.37
N ASN A 35 10.45 -6.53 3.28
CA ASN A 35 9.71 -6.07 2.10
C ASN A 35 10.62 -5.93 0.88
N HIS A 36 11.90 -5.61 1.08
CA HIS A 36 12.85 -5.55 -0.02
C HIS A 36 13.07 -6.93 -0.64
N ILE A 37 13.26 -7.96 0.17
CA ILE A 37 13.41 -9.35 -0.32
C ILE A 37 12.13 -9.79 -1.04
N ALA A 38 10.95 -9.52 -0.48
CA ALA A 38 9.66 -9.83 -1.11
C ALA A 38 9.47 -9.10 -2.46
N LEU A 39 9.95 -7.86 -2.58
CA LEU A 39 9.93 -7.11 -3.84
C LEU A 39 10.86 -7.74 -4.88
N LEU A 40 12.04 -8.21 -4.48
CA LEU A 40 12.97 -8.90 -5.38
C LEU A 40 12.37 -10.20 -5.93
N ALA A 41 11.70 -10.97 -5.08
CA ALA A 41 10.97 -12.17 -5.50
C ALA A 41 9.81 -11.82 -6.44
N ARG A 42 9.00 -10.80 -6.11
CA ARG A 42 7.88 -10.36 -6.97
C ARG A 42 8.33 -9.86 -8.35
N THR A 43 9.51 -9.24 -8.42
CA THR A 43 10.09 -8.73 -9.67
C THR A 43 10.85 -9.81 -10.46
N GLY A 44 10.94 -11.05 -9.94
CA GLY A 44 11.67 -12.14 -10.57
C GLY A 44 13.19 -11.96 -10.58
N ARG A 45 13.73 -11.04 -9.77
CA ARG A 45 15.18 -10.83 -9.65
C ARG A 45 15.87 -11.88 -8.80
N VAL A 46 15.10 -12.51 -7.92
CA VAL A 46 15.51 -13.61 -7.05
C VAL A 46 14.42 -14.67 -7.14
N GLU A 47 14.81 -15.95 -7.16
CA GLU A 47 13.87 -17.06 -7.17
C GLU A 47 13.06 -17.11 -5.86
N GLY A 48 11.74 -17.04 -5.97
CA GLY A 48 10.85 -17.09 -4.82
C GLY A 48 9.45 -17.56 -5.16
N VAL A 49 8.79 -18.16 -4.18
CA VAL A 49 7.44 -18.73 -4.28
C VAL A 49 6.56 -18.08 -3.21
N ARG A 50 5.30 -17.81 -3.55
CA ARG A 50 4.32 -17.27 -2.61
C ARG A 50 3.44 -18.39 -2.07
N ILE A 51 3.53 -18.68 -0.77
CA ILE A 51 2.75 -19.72 -0.10
C ILE A 51 2.02 -19.11 1.09
N ALA A 52 0.71 -19.33 1.18
CA ALA A 52 -0.13 -18.81 2.27
C ALA A 52 0.06 -17.30 2.53
N GLY A 53 0.20 -16.52 1.46
CA GLY A 53 0.41 -15.07 1.54
C GLY A 53 1.82 -14.62 1.87
N ASN A 54 2.70 -15.52 2.33
CA ASN A 54 4.10 -15.24 2.63
C ASN A 54 4.99 -15.53 1.42
N TRP A 55 6.04 -14.72 1.24
CA TRP A 55 7.10 -15.01 0.28
C TRP A 55 8.16 -15.90 0.94
N LEU A 56 8.48 -17.00 0.26
CA LEU A 56 9.67 -17.80 0.51
C LEU A 56 10.64 -17.63 -0.65
N VAL A 57 11.92 -17.55 -0.33
CA VAL A 57 12.96 -17.18 -1.30
C VAL A 57 14.11 -18.17 -1.19
N SER A 58 14.72 -18.52 -2.32
CA SER A 58 15.91 -19.37 -2.35
C SER A 58 17.12 -18.61 -1.79
N ARG A 59 17.81 -19.21 -0.82
CA ARG A 59 19.01 -18.62 -0.20
C ARG A 59 20.12 -18.39 -1.23
N GLU A 60 20.34 -19.34 -2.12
CA GLU A 60 21.37 -19.29 -3.16
C GLU A 60 21.13 -18.12 -4.13
N SER A 61 19.89 -17.98 -4.60
CA SER A 61 19.51 -16.91 -5.51
C SER A 61 19.69 -15.51 -4.88
N LEU A 62 19.38 -15.38 -3.58
CA LEU A 62 19.56 -14.12 -2.86
C LEU A 62 21.04 -13.77 -2.65
N GLU A 63 21.89 -14.78 -2.42
CA GLU A 63 23.34 -14.61 -2.33
C GLU A 63 23.96 -14.15 -3.65
N GLU A 64 23.54 -14.75 -4.77
CA GLU A 64 23.95 -14.30 -6.10
C GLU A 64 23.55 -12.86 -6.36
N TYR A 65 22.33 -12.49 -6.00
CA TYR A 65 21.86 -11.11 -6.13
C TYR A 65 22.74 -10.14 -5.32
N LYS A 66 23.11 -10.50 -4.09
CA LYS A 66 24.03 -9.70 -3.26
C LYS A 66 25.39 -9.52 -3.94
N LYS A 67 25.97 -10.59 -4.50
CA LYS A 67 27.24 -10.53 -5.26
C LYS A 67 27.12 -9.59 -6.47
N LYS A 68 26.06 -9.75 -7.28
CA LYS A 68 25.78 -8.89 -8.44
C LYS A 68 25.60 -7.42 -8.04
N ALA A 69 24.89 -7.15 -6.95
CA ALA A 69 24.68 -5.79 -6.44
C ALA A 69 25.98 -5.11 -5.99
N VAL A 70 26.90 -5.84 -5.35
CA VAL A 70 28.23 -5.32 -4.96
C VAL A 70 29.06 -4.99 -6.19
N ILE A 71 29.11 -5.87 -7.18
CA ILE A 71 29.84 -5.64 -8.44
C ILE A 71 29.27 -4.42 -9.16
N GLN A 72 27.94 -4.34 -9.28
CA GLN A 72 27.27 -3.21 -9.93
C GLN A 72 27.54 -1.89 -9.22
N LYS A 73 27.57 -1.87 -7.88
CA LYS A 73 27.93 -0.68 -7.10
C LYS A 73 29.36 -0.21 -7.40
N ARG A 74 30.31 -1.15 -7.52
CA ARG A 74 31.71 -0.83 -7.89
C ARG A 74 31.80 -0.29 -9.31
N LEU A 75 31.15 -0.95 -10.28
CA LEU A 75 31.12 -0.52 -11.68
C LEU A 75 30.53 0.89 -11.82
N ASN A 76 29.45 1.19 -11.09
CA ASN A 76 28.85 2.51 -11.10
C ASN A 76 29.78 3.57 -10.48
N GLY A 77 30.53 3.22 -9.44
CA GLY A 77 31.57 4.07 -8.87
C GLY A 77 32.66 4.42 -9.91
N ILE A 78 33.18 3.40 -10.61
CA ILE A 78 34.20 3.60 -11.65
C ILE A 78 33.66 4.47 -12.80
N LYS A 79 32.42 4.20 -13.26
CA LYS A 79 31.76 5.00 -14.31
C LYS A 79 31.59 6.47 -13.91
N SER A 80 31.30 6.74 -12.63
CA SER A 80 31.19 8.10 -12.13
C SER A 80 32.53 8.84 -12.08
N THR A 81 33.63 8.13 -11.82
CA THR A 81 34.98 8.71 -11.84
C THR A 81 35.58 8.80 -13.23
N SER A 82 35.15 7.94 -14.16
CA SER A 82 35.65 7.91 -15.54
C SER A 82 34.85 8.80 -16.48
N SER A 83 33.86 9.56 -15.98
CA SER A 83 33.28 10.64 -16.77
C SER A 83 34.44 11.55 -17.13
N PRO A 84 34.85 11.61 -18.42
CA PRO A 84 36.02 12.37 -18.82
C PRO A 84 35.78 13.78 -18.31
N PHE A 85 36.59 14.19 -17.35
CA PHE A 85 36.67 15.56 -16.88
C PHE A 85 36.86 16.37 -18.16
N GLY A 86 35.79 17.04 -18.60
CA GLY A 86 35.71 17.53 -19.97
C GLY A 86 36.95 18.36 -20.26
N ALA A 87 37.78 17.89 -21.19
CA ALA A 87 38.94 18.62 -21.70
C ALA A 87 38.53 19.93 -22.41
N ASN A 88 37.23 20.21 -22.50
CA ASN A 88 36.65 21.46 -22.98
C ASN A 88 36.03 22.30 -21.85
N GLN A 89 36.47 22.16 -20.60
CA GLN A 89 36.39 23.28 -19.68
C GLN A 89 37.45 24.30 -20.11
N THR A 90 37.09 25.13 -21.09
CA THR A 90 37.68 26.47 -21.22
C THR A 90 37.71 27.07 -19.83
N ALA A 91 38.92 27.33 -19.34
CA ALA A 91 39.20 27.73 -17.97
C ALA A 91 38.13 28.70 -17.44
N PRO A 92 37.47 28.42 -16.30
CA PRO A 92 36.67 29.42 -15.65
C PRO A 92 37.61 30.58 -15.30
N THR A 93 37.45 31.70 -15.99
CA THR A 93 38.13 32.96 -15.69
C THR A 93 38.01 33.20 -14.20
N LEU A 94 39.15 33.09 -13.51
CA LEU A 94 39.29 33.27 -12.08
C LEU A 94 38.86 34.69 -11.71
N GLN A 95 37.64 34.85 -11.20
CA GLN A 95 37.35 35.98 -10.32
C GLN A 95 38.08 35.72 -9.00
N SER A 96 39.33 36.17 -8.98
CA SER A 96 40.16 36.34 -7.79
C SER A 96 39.37 37.13 -6.74
N GLY A 97 38.94 36.49 -5.65
CA GLY A 97 38.35 37.23 -4.55
C GLY A 97 37.58 36.49 -3.48
N GLN A 98 37.81 35.21 -3.20
CA GLN A 98 37.42 34.65 -1.88
C GLN A 98 38.05 33.28 -1.66
N VAL A 99 38.90 33.19 -0.64
CA VAL A 99 39.52 31.95 -0.18
C VAL A 99 38.51 31.21 0.69
N PRO A 100 38.02 30.00 0.33
CA PRO A 100 37.27 29.21 1.27
C PRO A 100 38.23 28.53 2.25
N SER A 101 38.04 28.83 3.52
CA SER A 101 38.78 28.31 4.65
C SER A 101 38.93 26.79 4.61
N THR A 102 40.12 26.37 5.03
CA THR A 102 40.58 25.02 5.36
C THR A 102 39.73 24.35 6.45
N ALA A 103 38.45 24.10 6.18
CA ALA A 103 37.63 23.19 6.98
C ALA A 103 38.00 21.74 6.61
N LEU A 104 39.19 21.39 7.08
CA LEU A 104 39.65 20.10 7.55
C LEU A 104 38.55 19.01 7.50
N PHE A 105 38.73 18.11 6.54
CA PHE A 105 37.89 16.97 6.24
C PHE A 105 37.81 15.97 7.42
N HIS A 106 37.01 16.26 8.43
CA HIS A 106 36.52 15.27 9.39
C HIS A 106 35.20 14.66 8.89
N THR A 107 35.29 13.77 7.90
CA THR A 107 34.15 12.93 7.46
C THR A 107 34.50 11.44 7.50
N ALA A 108 35.14 10.99 8.58
CA ALA A 108 35.24 9.58 8.88
C ALA A 108 34.01 9.13 9.71
N ASN A 109 33.26 8.16 9.19
CA ASN A 109 32.23 7.39 9.89
C ASN A 109 31.02 8.14 10.44
N ARG A 110 30.15 8.64 9.55
CA ARG A 110 28.71 8.66 9.87
C ARG A 110 28.11 7.32 9.44
N PRO A 111 27.55 6.50 10.35
CA PRO A 111 26.80 5.32 9.96
C PRO A 111 25.69 5.77 9.01
N ILE A 112 25.64 5.15 7.84
CA ILE A 112 24.68 5.43 6.78
C ILE A 112 23.32 4.87 7.22
N ASN A 113 22.75 5.39 8.30
CA ASN A 113 21.32 5.40 8.50
C ASN A 113 20.79 6.46 7.55
N ARG A 114 20.59 6.05 6.29
CA ARG A 114 19.74 6.75 5.34
C ARG A 114 18.39 6.93 6.01
N THR A 115 18.19 8.10 6.61
CA THR A 115 16.87 8.57 7.01
C THR A 115 15.96 8.39 5.81
N GLY A 116 15.00 7.48 5.99
CA GLY A 116 14.12 7.05 4.91
C GLY A 116 13.52 8.28 4.25
N ARG A 117 13.57 8.33 2.92
CA ARG A 117 12.57 9.11 2.18
C ARG A 117 11.23 8.57 2.65
N VAL A 118 10.61 9.28 3.58
CA VAL A 118 9.26 8.98 4.05
C VAL A 118 8.42 8.98 2.78
N TYR A 119 7.86 7.83 2.43
CA TYR A 119 7.06 7.62 1.24
C TYR A 119 5.72 8.37 1.39
N LEU A 120 5.77 9.71 1.40
CA LEU A 120 4.58 10.59 1.49
C LEU A 120 3.58 10.29 0.37
N LYS A 121 4.04 9.80 -0.79
CA LYS A 121 3.17 9.42 -1.91
C LYS A 121 2.14 8.34 -1.55
N SER A 122 2.47 7.44 -0.62
CA SER A 122 1.54 6.39 -0.18
C SER A 122 0.50 6.93 0.81
N PHE A 123 0.92 7.83 1.71
CA PHE A 123 0.04 8.51 2.67
C PHE A 123 -0.92 9.49 1.98
N PHE A 124 -0.45 10.25 0.98
CA PHE A 124 -1.28 11.19 0.24
C PHE A 124 -2.42 10.50 -0.52
N LYS A 125 -2.17 9.31 -1.11
CA LYS A 125 -3.21 8.58 -1.84
C LYS A 125 -4.33 8.08 -0.94
N ARG A 126 -4.01 7.62 0.27
CA ARG A 126 -5.04 7.16 1.22
C ARG A 126 -5.73 8.36 1.89
N GLY A 127 -4.97 9.36 2.34
CA GLY A 127 -5.51 10.56 2.99
C GLY A 127 -6.44 11.37 2.08
N LEU A 128 -6.10 11.53 0.80
CA LEU A 128 -6.91 12.29 -0.15
C LEU A 128 -8.28 11.62 -0.40
N ARG A 129 -8.35 10.28 -0.43
CA ARG A 129 -9.62 9.55 -0.60
C ARG A 129 -10.58 9.80 0.56
N TYR A 130 -10.09 9.75 1.80
CA TYR A 130 -10.92 10.03 2.98
C TYR A 130 -11.35 11.50 3.03
N ALA A 131 -10.45 12.44 2.69
CA ALA A 131 -10.78 13.86 2.63
C ALA A 131 -11.91 14.15 1.61
N LEU A 132 -11.83 13.55 0.42
CA LEU A 132 -12.88 13.68 -0.60
C LEU A 132 -14.19 13.02 -0.19
N SER A 133 -14.13 11.86 0.49
CA SER A 133 -15.32 11.17 0.98
C SER A 133 -16.06 11.99 2.04
N VAL A 134 -15.32 12.58 3.00
CA VAL A 134 -15.89 13.46 4.01
C VAL A 134 -16.50 14.71 3.37
N LEU A 135 -15.82 15.32 2.40
CA LEU A 135 -16.33 16.48 1.67
C LEU A 135 -17.59 16.14 0.87
N PHE A 136 -17.67 14.95 0.27
CA PHE A 136 -18.87 14.49 -0.43
C PHE A 136 -20.05 14.31 0.52
N ILE A 137 -19.85 13.63 1.67
CA ILE A 137 -20.88 13.48 2.70
C ILE A 137 -21.33 14.85 3.22
N PHE A 138 -20.39 15.78 3.41
CA PHE A 138 -20.69 17.14 3.84
C PHE A 138 -21.56 17.89 2.81
N LEU A 139 -21.22 17.82 1.52
CA LEU A 139 -22.01 18.43 0.44
C LEU A 139 -23.40 17.80 0.30
N LEU A 140 -23.51 16.48 0.47
CA LEU A 140 -24.79 15.77 0.45
C LEU A 140 -25.67 16.21 1.62
N SER A 141 -25.08 16.34 2.81
CA SER A 141 -25.78 16.81 4.02
C SER A 141 -26.22 18.26 3.89
N PHE A 142 -25.36 19.11 3.32
CA PHE A 142 -25.69 20.53 3.08
C PHE A 142 -26.81 20.71 2.05
N SER A 143 -26.85 19.83 1.04
CA SER A 143 -27.93 19.81 0.04
C SER A 143 -29.29 19.44 0.64
N LEU A 144 -29.31 18.58 1.67
CA LEU A 144 -30.53 18.21 2.40
C LEU A 144 -31.01 19.27 3.39
N LEU A 145 -30.08 20.06 3.96
CA LEU A 145 -30.41 21.11 4.93
C LEU A 145 -30.69 22.48 4.30
N ALA A 146 -30.44 22.66 3.00
CA ALA A 146 -30.64 23.94 2.34
C ALA A 146 -32.14 24.31 2.34
N PRO A 147 -32.53 25.41 3.02
CA PRO A 147 -33.93 25.84 3.03
C PRO A 147 -34.34 26.28 1.61
N GLU A 148 -35.55 25.90 1.18
CA GLU A 148 -36.09 26.16 -0.17
C GLU A 148 -36.02 27.64 -0.61
N LYS A 149 -35.87 28.56 0.34
CA LYS A 149 -35.77 30.01 0.12
C LYS A 149 -34.55 30.45 -0.72
N TYR A 150 -33.55 29.60 -0.94
CA TYR A 150 -32.40 29.93 -1.78
C TYR A 150 -32.58 29.61 -3.28
N LEU A 151 -33.65 28.90 -3.67
CA LEU A 151 -33.87 28.54 -5.07
C LEU A 151 -34.39 29.70 -5.93
N ASP A 152 -35.03 30.70 -5.33
CA ASP A 152 -35.59 31.84 -6.08
C ASP A 152 -34.53 32.85 -6.56
N LEU A 153 -33.41 32.96 -5.86
CA LEU A 153 -32.33 33.90 -6.23
C LEU A 153 -31.49 33.44 -7.44
N ARG A 154 -31.62 32.19 -7.87
CA ARG A 154 -30.82 31.64 -8.98
C ARG A 154 -31.53 31.74 -10.33
N ALA A 155 -32.86 31.83 -10.35
CA ALA A 155 -33.64 31.96 -11.58
C ALA A 155 -33.50 33.36 -12.21
N SER A 156 -33.38 34.42 -11.40
CA SER A 156 -33.27 35.80 -11.89
C SER A 156 -31.84 36.20 -12.33
N SER A 157 -30.82 35.48 -11.87
CA SER A 157 -29.42 35.72 -12.25
C SER A 157 -29.03 35.07 -13.59
N LEU A 158 -29.75 34.07 -14.07
CA LEU A 158 -29.40 33.32 -15.29
C LEU A 158 -30.02 33.89 -16.57
N GLN A 159 -30.95 34.84 -16.45
CA GLN A 159 -31.60 35.45 -17.62
C GLN A 159 -30.74 36.51 -18.35
N LYS A 160 -29.58 36.89 -17.81
CA LYS A 160 -28.69 37.91 -18.41
C LYS A 160 -27.51 37.36 -19.22
N PHE A 161 -27.35 36.04 -19.34
CA PHE A 161 -26.29 35.44 -20.14
C PHE A 161 -26.85 34.94 -21.48
N SER A 162 -27.09 35.87 -22.43
CA SER A 162 -27.61 35.56 -23.77
C SER A 162 -26.54 35.30 -24.83
N THR A 163 -25.26 35.28 -24.47
CA THR A 163 -24.17 35.05 -25.42
C THR A 163 -23.39 33.78 -25.09
N ALA A 164 -23.65 32.74 -25.89
CA ALA A 164 -23.10 31.39 -25.77
C ALA A 164 -21.58 31.24 -26.03
N LYS A 165 -20.80 32.34 -26.03
CA LYS A 165 -19.35 32.30 -26.30
C LYS A 165 -18.47 32.16 -25.06
N ASP A 166 -19.01 32.39 -23.86
CA ASP A 166 -18.17 32.42 -22.64
C ASP A 166 -18.28 31.17 -21.75
N PHE A 167 -19.08 30.18 -22.14
CA PHE A 167 -19.34 28.98 -21.32
C PHE A 167 -18.37 27.81 -21.56
N ILE A 168 -17.33 27.94 -22.39
CA ILE A 168 -16.42 26.83 -22.74
C ILE A 168 -15.30 26.61 -21.70
N SER A 169 -15.19 27.39 -20.61
CA SER A 169 -14.04 27.26 -19.69
C SER A 169 -14.33 26.84 -18.24
N LEU A 170 -15.56 26.49 -17.87
CA LEU A 170 -15.86 25.98 -16.52
C LEU A 170 -16.73 24.72 -16.58
N ASP A 171 -16.07 23.58 -16.74
CA ASP A 171 -16.66 22.26 -16.49
C ASP A 171 -16.90 22.07 -14.98
N PHE A 172 -18.11 22.37 -14.51
CA PHE A 172 -18.63 21.83 -13.26
C PHE A 172 -19.99 21.18 -13.49
N PRO A 173 -20.15 19.87 -13.22
CA PRO A 173 -21.43 19.18 -13.34
C PRO A 173 -22.26 19.47 -12.09
N ILE A 174 -23.00 20.57 -12.08
CA ILE A 174 -24.00 20.86 -11.04
C ILE A 174 -25.36 20.30 -11.50
N LEU A 175 -25.72 19.16 -10.91
CA LEU A 175 -27.07 18.67 -10.58
C LEU A 175 -28.23 19.26 -11.40
N LEU A 176 -28.57 18.61 -12.51
CA LEU A 176 -29.93 18.62 -13.05
C LEU A 176 -30.73 17.50 -12.39
N TYR A 177 -31.24 17.77 -11.20
CA TYR A 177 -32.25 16.92 -10.56
C TYR A 177 -33.45 17.79 -10.17
N GLN A 178 -34.21 18.27 -11.16
CA GLN A 178 -35.56 18.76 -10.92
C GLN A 178 -36.51 18.40 -12.07
N ASN A 179 -37.66 17.84 -11.65
CA ASN A 179 -38.93 17.70 -12.35
C ASN A 179 -39.04 16.71 -13.51
N TYR A 180 -39.16 15.43 -13.15
CA TYR A 180 -40.06 14.51 -13.85
C TYR A 180 -41.51 14.79 -13.41
N ARG A 181 -42.15 15.78 -14.05
CA ARG A 181 -43.62 15.82 -14.11
C ARG A 181 -44.01 15.41 -15.53
N TYR A 182 -44.79 14.34 -15.58
CA TYR A 182 -45.39 13.72 -16.76
C TYR A 182 -45.95 14.77 -17.74
N THR A 183 -45.29 14.95 -18.88
CA THR A 183 -45.95 15.36 -20.12
C THR A 183 -45.67 14.29 -21.15
N LYS A 184 -46.70 13.44 -21.30
CA LYS A 184 -46.90 12.62 -22.49
C LYS A 184 -47.03 13.61 -23.66
N ASP A 185 -46.43 13.25 -24.79
CA ASP A 185 -46.56 13.94 -26.08
C ASP A 185 -45.56 15.09 -26.28
N ASN A 186 -44.33 14.73 -26.68
CA ASN A 186 -43.70 15.35 -27.84
C ASN A 186 -42.54 14.48 -28.36
N PHE A 187 -42.80 13.89 -29.52
CA PHE A 187 -41.81 13.34 -30.43
C PHE A 187 -40.82 14.44 -30.86
N LEU A 188 -39.58 14.05 -31.16
CA LEU A 188 -38.46 14.85 -31.71
C LEU A 188 -37.60 15.59 -30.67
N ASN A 189 -36.60 14.90 -30.11
CA ASN A 189 -35.25 15.45 -29.90
C ASN A 189 -34.24 14.32 -29.58
N PRO A 190 -33.48 13.80 -30.57
CA PRO A 190 -32.50 12.73 -30.37
C PRO A 190 -31.23 13.17 -29.61
N LEU A 191 -31.04 14.46 -29.35
CA LEU A 191 -29.84 14.99 -28.69
C LEU A 191 -29.86 14.90 -27.16
N LYS A 192 -31.03 14.73 -26.52
CA LYS A 192 -31.12 14.64 -25.05
C LYS A 192 -30.74 13.26 -24.49
N SER A 193 -30.87 12.19 -25.27
CA SER A 193 -30.49 10.84 -24.82
C SER A 193 -28.97 10.66 -24.74
N GLN A 194 -28.18 11.34 -25.57
CA GLN A 194 -26.71 11.23 -25.55
C GLN A 194 -26.08 11.83 -24.28
N VAL A 195 -26.60 12.97 -23.79
CA VAL A 195 -26.01 13.65 -22.62
C VAL A 195 -26.25 12.87 -21.32
N VAL A 196 -27.41 12.21 -21.20
CA VAL A 196 -27.74 11.38 -20.02
C VAL A 196 -26.89 10.11 -19.98
N LEU A 197 -26.55 9.53 -21.13
CA LEU A 197 -25.71 8.33 -21.20
C LEU A 197 -24.24 8.63 -20.84
N HIS A 198 -23.72 9.80 -21.22
CA HIS A 198 -22.33 10.15 -20.92
C HIS A 198 -22.07 10.42 -19.44
N SER A 199 -22.99 11.10 -18.74
CA SER A 199 -22.81 11.40 -17.31
C SER A 199 -22.88 10.13 -16.45
N ALA A 200 -23.76 9.18 -16.76
CA ALA A 200 -23.83 7.90 -16.06
C ALA A 200 -22.53 7.07 -16.19
N SER A 201 -21.85 7.14 -17.34
CA SER A 201 -20.57 6.46 -17.55
C SER A 201 -19.40 7.07 -16.76
N LEU A 202 -19.45 8.38 -16.51
CA LEU A 202 -18.42 9.06 -15.71
C LEU A 202 -18.65 8.85 -14.22
N TRP A 203 -19.91 8.85 -13.77
CA TRP A 203 -20.26 8.57 -12.37
C TRP A 203 -19.96 7.12 -11.98
N SER A 204 -20.17 6.14 -12.86
CA SER A 204 -19.77 4.75 -12.60
C SER A 204 -18.25 4.61 -12.48
N LYS A 205 -17.46 5.20 -13.40
CA LYS A 205 -15.99 5.20 -13.28
C LYS A 205 -15.48 5.93 -12.03
N LEU A 206 -16.12 7.02 -11.63
CA LEU A 206 -15.76 7.75 -10.42
C LEU A 206 -16.14 6.95 -9.16
N ALA A 207 -17.33 6.33 -9.15
CA ALA A 207 -17.78 5.47 -8.07
C ALA A 207 -16.87 4.24 -7.94
N ASP A 208 -16.53 3.57 -9.05
CA ASP A 208 -15.56 2.47 -9.07
C ASP A 208 -14.20 2.95 -8.55
N TRP A 209 -13.74 4.15 -8.90
CA TRP A 209 -12.46 4.67 -8.40
C TRP A 209 -12.47 5.05 -6.89
N ILE A 210 -13.60 5.54 -6.38
CA ILE A 210 -13.79 5.91 -4.96
C ILE A 210 -14.05 4.68 -4.09
N LEU A 211 -14.81 3.70 -4.62
CA LEU A 211 -15.33 2.54 -3.90
C LEU A 211 -14.62 1.22 -4.24
N ASP A 212 -13.66 1.16 -5.18
CA ASP A 212 -12.66 0.09 -5.20
C ASP A 212 -11.77 0.26 -3.96
N ASP A 213 -12.31 -0.19 -2.84
CA ASP A 213 -11.51 -0.88 -1.86
C ASP A 213 -10.91 -2.08 -2.61
N GLU A 214 -9.59 -2.06 -2.75
CA GLU A 214 -8.79 -3.27 -2.92
C GLU A 214 -8.95 -4.16 -1.66
N VAL A 215 -10.18 -4.52 -1.27
CA VAL A 215 -10.41 -5.84 -0.70
C VAL A 215 -9.87 -6.75 -1.77
N SER A 216 -8.68 -7.28 -1.51
CA SER A 216 -7.93 -8.16 -2.39
C SER A 216 -8.89 -9.20 -2.96
N LYS A 217 -9.38 -8.94 -4.18
CA LYS A 217 -10.07 -9.94 -4.99
C LYS A 217 -8.98 -10.94 -5.30
N THR A 218 -8.85 -11.94 -4.42
CA THR A 218 -8.02 -13.10 -4.66
C THR A 218 -8.69 -13.80 -5.83
N TYR A 219 -8.18 -13.55 -7.03
CA TYR A 219 -8.60 -14.29 -8.22
C TYR A 219 -8.13 -15.72 -8.00
N VAL A 220 -9.05 -16.57 -7.58
CA VAL A 220 -8.87 -18.03 -7.59
C VAL A 220 -8.96 -18.43 -9.05
N THR A 221 -7.92 -19.04 -9.60
CA THR A 221 -7.99 -19.54 -10.97
C THR A 221 -9.04 -20.65 -11.07
N VAL A 222 -9.61 -20.88 -12.25
CA VAL A 222 -10.61 -21.97 -12.45
C VAL A 222 -10.06 -23.32 -11.97
N GLU A 223 -8.75 -23.54 -12.14
CA GLU A 223 -8.04 -24.72 -11.68
C GLU A 223 -7.97 -24.80 -10.14
N GLU A 224 -7.64 -23.70 -9.47
CA GLU A 224 -7.63 -23.63 -8.01
C GLU A 224 -9.04 -23.82 -7.41
N TYR A 225 -10.07 -23.36 -8.12
CA TYR A 225 -11.47 -23.55 -7.71
C TYR A 225 -11.87 -25.03 -7.74
N GLU A 226 -11.52 -25.76 -8.80
CA GLU A 226 -11.82 -27.20 -8.88
C GLU A 226 -11.05 -28.01 -7.84
N VAL A 227 -9.79 -27.64 -7.55
CA VAL A 227 -9.01 -28.25 -6.46
C VAL A 227 -9.67 -28.02 -5.10
N LEU A 228 -10.13 -26.79 -4.83
CA LEU A 228 -10.86 -26.47 -3.60
C LEU A 228 -12.19 -27.23 -3.51
N ARG A 229 -12.91 -27.34 -4.62
CA ARG A 229 -14.19 -28.04 -4.71
C ARG A 229 -14.05 -29.54 -4.41
N LEU A 230 -13.06 -30.20 -4.99
CA LEU A 230 -12.76 -31.61 -4.72
C LEU A 230 -12.38 -31.82 -3.25
N ARG A 231 -11.66 -30.88 -2.66
CA ARG A 231 -11.24 -30.96 -1.27
C ARG A 231 -12.39 -30.83 -0.28
N ILE A 232 -13.34 -29.94 -0.54
CA ILE A 232 -14.57 -29.81 0.25
C ILE A 232 -15.36 -31.12 0.18
N LYS A 233 -15.50 -31.71 -1.01
CA LYS A 233 -16.20 -32.98 -1.19
C LYS A 233 -15.56 -34.13 -0.40
N ASN A 234 -14.22 -34.22 -0.40
CA ASN A 234 -13.51 -35.22 0.39
C ASN A 234 -13.66 -34.99 1.90
N LEU A 235 -13.67 -33.73 2.34
CA LEU A 235 -13.90 -33.39 3.75
C LEU A 235 -15.31 -33.78 4.20
N GLU A 236 -16.32 -33.56 3.37
CA GLU A 236 -17.69 -34.00 3.65
C GLU A 236 -17.81 -35.52 3.73
N GLN A 237 -17.14 -36.26 2.84
CA GLN A 237 -17.12 -37.73 2.88
C GLN A 237 -16.33 -38.29 4.08
N SER A 238 -15.28 -37.59 4.50
CA SER A 238 -14.49 -37.98 5.68
C SER A 238 -15.16 -37.61 7.01
N ARG A 239 -16.28 -36.87 6.98
CA ARG A 239 -17.00 -36.47 8.19
C ARG A 239 -17.75 -37.69 8.73
N PRO A 240 -17.33 -38.26 9.88
CA PRO A 240 -17.95 -39.47 10.41
C PRO A 240 -19.42 -39.17 10.73
N SER A 241 -20.33 -39.93 10.12
CA SER A 241 -21.78 -39.74 10.17
C SER A 241 -22.43 -40.00 11.54
N GLY A 242 -21.65 -39.99 12.62
CA GLY A 242 -22.05 -40.45 13.96
C GLY A 242 -22.13 -39.38 15.04
N LEU A 243 -21.90 -38.09 14.76
CA LEU A 243 -21.94 -37.02 15.76
C LEU A 243 -23.18 -36.13 15.61
N THR A 244 -24.37 -36.74 15.58
CA THR A 244 -25.59 -36.08 16.06
C THR A 244 -25.72 -36.38 17.55
N GLN A 245 -24.79 -35.86 18.36
CA GLN A 245 -24.97 -35.81 19.80
C GLN A 245 -25.75 -34.54 20.13
N GLN A 246 -27.01 -34.77 20.45
CA GLN A 246 -27.93 -33.94 21.21
C GLN A 246 -27.21 -33.11 22.27
N ALA A 247 -26.92 -31.85 21.93
CA ALA A 247 -26.37 -30.86 22.86
C ALA A 247 -27.46 -30.49 23.87
N SER A 248 -27.41 -31.12 25.04
CA SER A 248 -28.15 -30.64 26.21
C SER A 248 -27.56 -29.30 26.65
N PRO A 249 -28.39 -28.30 27.00
CA PRO A 249 -27.93 -26.98 27.37
C PRO A 249 -27.13 -27.05 28.69
N LEU A 250 -25.83 -26.78 28.61
CA LEU A 250 -24.97 -26.63 29.78
C LEU A 250 -25.36 -25.35 30.55
N PRO A 251 -25.47 -25.41 31.90
CA PRO A 251 -25.81 -24.26 32.73
C PRO A 251 -24.66 -23.25 32.72
N LEU A 252 -25.03 -21.98 32.52
CA LEU A 252 -24.12 -20.84 32.48
C LEU A 252 -23.38 -20.66 33.83
N PRO A 253 -22.06 -20.45 33.82
CA PRO A 253 -21.34 -20.07 35.02
C PRO A 253 -21.71 -18.63 35.42
N SER A 254 -22.19 -18.47 36.65
CA SER A 254 -22.45 -17.19 37.29
C SER A 254 -21.15 -16.38 37.41
N VAL A 255 -21.03 -15.33 36.59
CA VAL A 255 -19.92 -14.38 36.60
C VAL A 255 -19.99 -13.54 37.89
N SER A 256 -19.20 -13.94 38.89
CA SER A 256 -18.96 -13.13 40.09
C SER A 256 -17.93 -12.04 39.77
N ARG A 257 -18.44 -10.82 39.68
CA ARG A 257 -17.71 -9.57 39.42
C ARG A 257 -16.81 -9.25 40.61
N ARG A 258 -15.55 -9.72 40.59
CA ARG A 258 -14.53 -9.26 41.55
C ARG A 258 -13.80 -8.03 41.04
N ARG A 259 -14.09 -6.92 41.70
CA ARG A 259 -13.43 -5.62 41.66
C ARG A 259 -12.17 -5.73 42.54
N SER A 260 -10.99 -5.48 41.98
CA SER A 260 -9.74 -5.16 42.71
C SER A 260 -8.93 -4.24 41.80
N GLU A 261 -8.97 -2.93 42.02
CA GLU A 261 -8.10 -2.19 42.94
C GLU A 261 -6.61 -2.30 42.58
N GLY A 262 -6.12 -1.15 42.07
CA GLY A 262 -4.81 -0.55 42.32
C GLY A 262 -3.62 -1.46 42.63
N GLY A 263 -2.78 -1.70 41.62
CA GLY A 263 -1.44 -2.26 41.79
C GLY A 263 -0.43 -1.46 40.95
N SER A 264 0.09 -0.39 41.54
CA SER A 264 1.28 0.33 41.09
C SER A 264 2.45 -0.65 40.89
N SER A 265 3.00 -0.72 39.68
CA SER A 265 4.21 -1.50 39.39
C SER A 265 5.44 -0.59 39.37
N PRO A 266 6.52 -0.91 40.10
CA PRO A 266 7.76 -0.16 40.07
C PRO A 266 8.59 -0.47 38.82
N PHE A 267 9.02 0.59 38.14
CA PHE A 267 10.03 0.57 37.09
C PHE A 267 11.38 0.09 37.63
N LEU A 268 11.83 -1.10 37.23
CA LEU A 268 13.21 -1.55 37.42
C LEU A 268 14.03 -1.20 36.17
N THR A 269 14.82 -0.13 36.30
CA THR A 269 15.81 0.29 35.29
C THR A 269 17.06 -0.57 35.43
N VAL A 270 17.20 -1.60 34.59
CA VAL A 270 18.42 -2.41 34.50
C VAL A 270 19.43 -1.69 33.61
N LYS A 271 20.51 -1.20 34.24
CA LYS A 271 21.62 -0.51 33.59
C LYS A 271 22.69 -1.53 33.19
N SER A 272 22.59 -2.11 32.00
CA SER A 272 23.61 -3.03 31.48
C SER A 272 24.82 -2.26 30.94
N ARG A 273 25.94 -2.34 31.68
CA ARG A 273 27.25 -1.79 31.31
C ARG A 273 28.00 -2.85 30.50
N ALA A 274 28.09 -2.65 29.18
CA ALA A 274 28.88 -3.52 28.30
C ALA A 274 30.36 -3.12 28.35
N THR A 275 31.18 -3.99 28.93
CA THR A 275 32.64 -3.88 28.96
C THR A 275 33.20 -4.36 27.63
N VAL A 276 33.77 -3.45 26.84
CA VAL A 276 34.42 -3.77 25.55
C VAL A 276 35.81 -4.32 25.82
N HIS A 277 35.98 -5.63 25.64
CA HIS A 277 37.28 -6.29 25.66
C HIS A 277 37.98 -6.06 24.32
N ARG A 278 39.08 -5.30 24.30
CA ARG A 278 39.99 -5.24 23.13
C ARG A 278 40.91 -6.47 23.15
N PRO A 279 41.11 -7.15 22.00
CA PRO A 279 42.15 -8.16 21.89
C PRO A 279 43.55 -7.52 21.76
N PRO A 280 44.61 -8.23 22.20
CA PRO A 280 45.98 -7.75 22.14
C PRO A 280 46.50 -7.72 20.68
N VAL A 281 47.21 -6.64 20.37
CA VAL A 281 48.01 -6.50 19.16
C VAL A 281 49.29 -7.31 19.39
N LEU A 282 49.56 -8.29 18.53
CA LEU A 282 50.82 -9.02 18.53
C LEU A 282 51.89 -8.21 17.78
N PRO A 283 53.16 -8.28 18.24
CA PRO A 283 54.31 -7.55 17.68
C PRO A 283 54.77 -8.09 16.32
#